data_AF-A0A0S8KHC3-F1
#
_entry.id   AF-A0A0S8KHC3-F1
#
_cell.length_a   1.000
_cell.length_b   1.000
_cell.length_c   1.000
_cell.angle_alpha   90.00
_cell.angle_beta   90.00
_cell.angle_gamma   90.00
#
_symmetry.space_group_name_H-M   'P 1'
#
loop_
_entity.id
_entity.type
_entity.pdbx_description
1 polymer ?
#
loop_
_entity_poly.entity_id
_entity_poly.type
_entity_poly.pdbx_seq_one_letter_code
_entity_poly.pdbx_strand_id
1 'polypeptide(L)'
;LGMENVRVIRSDVTRYLRQCRMRYDLVFADPPYGIEIIPSLPDLVLNAGILVEVGWFILEHGKNNSFVHHPRFQELRRYGSVHFSIFERSRP
;
A
#
# COMPACT_ATOMS: atom_id res chain seq x y z
N LEU A 1 -8.41 -15.83 23.43
CA LEU A 1 -8.64 -15.42 22.02
C LEU A 1 -7.54 -15.90 21.04
N GLY A 2 -6.43 -16.50 21.48
CA GLY A 2 -5.67 -17.51 20.70
C GLY A 2 -5.25 -17.17 19.26
N MET A 3 -4.97 -15.91 18.92
CA MET A 3 -4.56 -15.53 17.56
C MET A 3 -3.03 -15.62 17.40
N GLU A 4 -2.51 -16.82 17.12
CA GLU A 4 -1.07 -17.08 17.03
C GLU A 4 -0.42 -16.48 15.76
N ASN A 5 -1.21 -16.32 14.69
CA ASN A 5 -0.76 -15.83 13.39
C ASN A 5 -1.04 -14.34 13.16
N VAL A 6 -1.42 -13.60 14.21
CA VAL A 6 -1.72 -12.16 14.12
C VAL A 6 -0.77 -11.38 15.00
N ARG A 7 -0.11 -10.37 14.41
CA ARG A 7 0.68 -9.41 15.15
C ARG A 7 0.09 -8.01 14.98
N VAL A 8 -0.34 -7.41 16.09
CA VAL A 8 -0.83 -6.03 16.10
C VAL A 8 0.32 -5.10 16.47
N ILE A 9 0.50 -4.03 15.69
CA ILE A 9 1.53 -3.03 15.89
C ILE A 9 0.86 -1.66 15.95
N ARG A 10 1.05 -0.93 17.05
CA ARG A 10 0.60 0.46 17.18
C ARG A 10 1.76 1.41 16.86
N SER A 11 1.78 1.96 15.66
CA SER A 11 2.82 2.89 15.20
C SER A 11 2.27 3.87 14.16
N ASP A 12 2.93 5.02 14.02
CA ASP A 12 2.82 5.84 12.82
C ASP A 12 3.29 5.03 11.58
N VAL A 13 2.58 5.17 10.46
CA VAL A 13 2.84 4.39 9.24
C VAL A 13 4.19 4.71 8.63
N THR A 14 4.59 5.99 8.59
CA THR A 14 5.86 6.40 7.99
C THR A 14 7.03 5.92 8.82
N ARG A 15 6.89 5.96 10.15
CA ARG A 15 7.87 5.40 11.07
C ARG A 15 7.98 3.89 10.91
N TYR A 16 6.84 3.19 10.80
CA TYR A 16 6.83 1.74 10.65
C TYR A 16 7.50 1.29 9.36
N LEU A 17 7.17 1.92 8.22
CA LEU A 17 7.76 1.60 6.92
C LEU A 17 9.29 1.74 6.91
N ARG A 18 9.85 2.70 7.64
CA ARG A 18 11.32 2.87 7.76
C ARG A 18 11.99 1.82 8.65
N GLN A 19 11.26 1.24 9.60
CA GLN A 19 11.80 0.32 10.61
C GLN A 19 11.52 -1.15 10.30
N CYS A 20 10.49 -1.42 9.50
CA CYS A 20 10.07 -2.77 9.17
C CYS A 20 11.16 -3.49 8.34
N ARG A 21 11.57 -4.67 8.82
CA ARG A 21 12.51 -5.57 8.11
C ARG A 21 11.83 -6.83 7.59
N MET A 22 10.54 -6.97 7.87
CA MET A 22 9.73 -8.09 7.38
C MET A 22 9.36 -7.83 5.92
N ARG A 23 9.29 -8.91 5.14
CA ARG A 23 8.80 -8.88 3.77
C ARG A 23 7.50 -9.65 3.67
N TYR A 24 6.57 -9.10 2.91
CA TYR A 24 5.23 -9.64 2.73
C TYR A 24 4.94 -9.85 1.24
N ASP A 25 4.14 -10.85 0.94
CA ASP A 25 3.63 -11.09 -0.41
C ASP A 25 2.55 -10.07 -0.80
N LEU A 26 1.79 -9.59 0.18
CA LEU A 26 0.71 -8.64 0.00
C LEU A 26 0.73 -7.57 1.09
N VAL A 27 0.66 -6.30 0.67
CA VAL A 27 0.43 -5.14 1.55
C VAL A 27 -0.81 -4.42 1.04
N PHE A 28 -1.71 -4.03 1.94
CA PHE A 28 -2.88 -3.24 1.60
C PHE A 28 -2.99 -2.03 2.52
N ALA A 29 -3.55 -0.94 2.00
CA ALA A 29 -3.79 0.29 2.76
C ALA A 29 -5.16 0.86 2.42
N ASP A 30 -5.95 1.10 3.47
CA ASP A 30 -7.18 1.87 3.46
C ASP A 30 -7.00 3.11 4.37
N PRO A 31 -6.28 4.15 3.89
CA PRO A 31 -6.07 5.35 4.67
C PRO A 31 -7.37 6.18 4.73
N PRO A 32 -7.65 6.86 5.86
CA PRO A 32 -8.74 7.84 5.93
C PRO A 32 -8.68 8.86 4.78
N TYR A 33 -9.84 9.17 4.19
CA TYR A 33 -9.95 10.16 3.12
C TYR A 33 -9.42 11.53 3.58
N GLY A 34 -8.67 12.20 2.71
CA GLY A 34 -8.17 13.56 2.94
C GLY A 34 -6.82 13.66 3.65
N ILE A 35 -6.16 12.54 3.97
CA ILE A 35 -4.77 12.59 4.45
C ILE A 35 -3.84 12.96 3.29
N GLU A 36 -2.98 13.97 3.53
CA GLU A 36 -2.04 14.52 2.54
C GLU A 36 -1.00 13.50 2.02
N ILE A 37 -0.80 12.40 2.74
CA ILE A 37 0.19 11.38 2.38
C ILE A 37 -0.28 10.45 1.25
N ILE A 38 -1.59 10.39 0.94
CA ILE A 38 -2.14 9.45 -0.04
C ILE A 38 -1.37 9.46 -1.38
N PRO A 39 -1.05 10.62 -1.98
CA PRO A 39 -0.29 10.66 -3.23
C PRO A 39 1.12 10.06 -3.15
N SER A 40 1.77 10.10 -1.99
CA SER A 40 3.14 9.58 -1.80
C SER A 40 3.16 8.14 -1.27
N LEU A 41 2.01 7.59 -0.87
CA LEU A 41 1.95 6.28 -0.22
C LEU A 41 2.43 5.11 -1.12
N PRO A 42 2.13 5.06 -2.44
CA PRO A 42 2.69 4.03 -3.31
C PRO A 42 4.21 4.00 -3.29
N ASP A 43 4.86 5.14 -3.44
CA ASP A 43 6.33 5.21 -3.40
C ASP A 43 6.88 4.84 -2.02
N LEU A 44 6.26 5.32 -0.94
CA LEU A 44 6.68 4.99 0.41
C LEU A 44 6.64 3.48 0.66
N VAL A 45 5.56 2.81 0.28
CA VAL A 45 5.41 1.36 0.49
C VAL A 45 6.32 0.57 -0.43
N LEU A 46 6.31 0.87 -1.73
CA LEU A 46 7.06 0.08 -2.72
C LEU A 46 8.58 0.26 -2.57
N ASN A 47 9.05 1.38 -2.00
CA ASN A 47 10.46 1.64 -1.71
C ASN A 47 10.90 1.25 -0.28
N ALA A 48 9.97 0.92 0.63
CA ALA A 48 10.30 0.54 2.01
C ALA A 48 10.98 -0.83 2.15
N GLY A 49 11.05 -1.62 1.07
CA GLY A 49 11.57 -3.00 1.13
C GLY A 49 10.67 -3.97 1.90
N ILE A 50 9.42 -3.58 2.16
CA ILE A 50 8.41 -4.36 2.90
C ILE A 50 7.73 -5.44 2.05
N LEU A 51 7.84 -5.37 0.72
CA LEU A 51 7.30 -6.38 -0.19
C LEU A 51 8.39 -7.37 -0.61
N VAL A 52 8.02 -8.61 -0.95
CA VAL A 52 8.90 -9.51 -1.74
C VAL A 52 8.99 -9.01 -3.19
N GLU A 53 9.89 -9.58 -4.00
CA GLU A 53 10.15 -9.13 -5.38
C GLU A 53 8.89 -9.11 -6.25
N VAL A 54 8.08 -10.16 -6.18
CA VAL A 54 6.78 -10.29 -6.86
C VAL A 54 5.59 -9.90 -5.98
N GLY A 55 5.85 -9.14 -4.91
CA GLY A 55 4.83 -8.75 -3.94
C GLY A 55 3.94 -7.61 -4.43
N TRP A 56 2.70 -7.58 -3.94
CA TRP A 56 1.68 -6.63 -4.37
C TRP A 56 1.35 -5.60 -3.30
N PHE A 57 1.15 -4.36 -3.74
CA PHE A 57 0.56 -3.30 -2.92
C PHE A 57 -0.83 -2.95 -3.46
N ILE A 58 -1.82 -2.85 -2.57
CA ILE A 58 -3.18 -2.41 -2.89
C ILE A 58 -3.49 -1.15 -2.09
N LEU A 59 -3.85 -0.07 -2.77
CA LEU A 59 -4.25 1.19 -2.15
C LEU A 59 -5.72 1.47 -2.43
N GLU A 60 -6.53 1.54 -1.38
CA GLU A 60 -7.87 2.14 -1.45
C GLU A 60 -7.77 3.67 -1.43
N HIS A 61 -8.50 4.34 -2.32
CA HIS A 61 -8.58 5.79 -2.37
C HIS A 61 -9.89 6.27 -3.03
N GLY A 62 -10.20 7.54 -2.86
CA GLY A 62 -11.32 8.17 -3.56
C GLY A 62 -10.99 8.51 -5.02
N LYS A 63 -12.05 8.76 -5.81
CA LYS A 63 -11.99 9.14 -7.23
C LYS A 63 -11.09 10.33 -7.60
N ASN A 64 -10.72 11.16 -6.61
CA ASN A 64 -9.89 12.36 -6.83
C ASN A 64 -8.39 12.05 -6.92
N ASN A 65 -7.96 10.84 -6.55
CA ASN A 65 -6.58 10.39 -6.72
C ASN A 65 -6.48 9.44 -7.92
N SER A 66 -5.36 9.51 -8.63
CA SER A 66 -5.05 8.63 -9.75
C SER A 66 -3.56 8.27 -9.75
N PHE A 67 -3.27 6.99 -9.90
CA PHE A 67 -1.91 6.44 -9.89
C PHE A 67 -1.58 5.69 -11.18
N VAL A 68 -2.40 5.85 -12.22
CA VAL A 68 -2.29 5.10 -13.49
C VAL A 68 -0.98 5.34 -14.24
N HIS A 69 -0.27 6.43 -13.92
CA HIS A 69 1.03 6.79 -14.50
C HIS A 69 2.21 6.39 -13.61
N HIS A 70 1.95 5.82 -12.44
CA HIS A 70 3.03 5.33 -11.58
C HIS A 70 3.70 4.14 -12.28
N PRO A 71 5.05 4.06 -12.32
CA PRO A 71 5.73 3.02 -13.10
C PRO A 71 5.31 1.59 -12.71
N ARG A 72 5.25 1.36 -11.39
CA ARG A 72 4.81 0.08 -10.80
C ARG A 72 3.30 -0.19 -10.81
N PHE A 73 2.51 0.62 -11.49
CA PHE A 73 1.05 0.45 -11.55
C PHE A 73 0.69 -0.83 -12.35
N GLN A 74 -0.21 -1.63 -11.78
CA GLN A 74 -0.73 -2.86 -12.38
C GLN A 74 -2.13 -2.68 -12.92
N GLU A 75 -3.06 -2.25 -12.06
CA GLU A 75 -4.49 -2.25 -12.35
C GLU A 75 -5.21 -1.22 -11.47
N LEU A 76 -6.30 -0.64 -11.98
CA LEU A 76 -7.24 0.18 -11.21
C LEU A 76 -8.61 -0.49 -11.23
N ARG A 77 -9.14 -0.79 -10.04
CA ARG A 77 -10.53 -1.26 -9.87
C ARG A 77 -11.40 -0.14 -9.33
N ARG A 78 -12.59 0.03 -9.88
CA ARG A 78 -13.53 1.10 -9.51
C ARG A 78 -14.85 0.52 -9.02
N TYR A 79 -15.27 0.94 -7.83
CA TYR A 79 -16.54 0.57 -7.22
C TYR A 79 -17.25 1.85 -6.73
N GLY A 80 -17.99 2.49 -7.64
CA GLY A 80 -18.58 3.80 -7.37
C GLY A 80 -17.51 4.86 -7.08
N SER A 81 -17.57 5.49 -5.90
CA SER A 81 -16.60 6.51 -5.46
C SER A 81 -15.31 5.92 -4.85
N VAL A 82 -15.28 4.61 -4.61
CA VAL A 82 -14.12 3.88 -4.03
C VAL A 82 -13.30 3.29 -5.16
N HIS A 83 -11.99 3.49 -5.12
CA HIS A 83 -11.05 3.05 -6.14
C HIS A 83 -9.90 2.28 -5.47
N PHE A 84 -9.46 1.19 -6.11
CA PHE A 84 -8.31 0.42 -5.68
C PHE A 84 -7.23 0.47 -6.75
N SER A 85 -6.08 1.06 -6.43
CA SER A 85 -4.89 1.01 -7.27
C SER A 85 -4.01 -0.15 -6.80
N ILE A 86 -3.72 -1.07 -7.72
CA ILE A 86 -2.88 -2.25 -7.50
C ILE A 86 -1.51 -1.98 -8.11
N PHE A 87 -0.45 -2.32 -7.39
CA PHE A 87 0.94 -2.16 -7.80
C PHE A 87 1.70 -3.47 -7.60
N GLU A 88 2.67 -3.72 -8.47
CA GLU A 88 3.59 -4.85 -8.38
C GLU A 88 5.01 -4.33 -8.12
N ARG A 89 5.72 -4.86 -7.12
CA ARG A 89 7.03 -4.33 -6.71
C ARG A 89 8.08 -4.35 -7.82
N SER A 90 8.14 -5.44 -8.59
CA SER A 90 9.14 -5.68 -9.64
C SER A 90 8.88 -4.93 -10.95
N ARG A 91 7.71 -4.29 -11.12
CA ARG A 91 7.44 -3.53 -12.33
C ARG A 91 8.39 -2.32 -12.46
N PRO A 92 8.81 -1.98 -13.69
CA PRO A 92 9.67 -0.83 -13.95
C PRO A 92 8.94 0.48 -13.64
#